data_AF-A0A2M7NTU5-F1
#
_entry.id   AF-A0A2M7NTU5-F1
#
_cell.length_a   1.000
_cell.length_b   1.000
_cell.length_c   1.000
_cell.angle_alpha   90.00
_cell.angle_beta   90.00
_cell.angle_gamma   90.00
#
_symmetry.space_group_name_H-M   'P 1'
#
loop_
_entity.id
_entity.type
_entity.pdbx_description
1 polymer ?
#
loop_
_entity_poly.entity_id
_entity_poly.type
_entity_poly.pdbx_seq_one_letter_code
_entity_poly.pdbx_strand_id
1 'polypeptide(L)'
;MLFNVKMVAQESNYDLIKKELTNEQKKLLQKEQELLKSNREAFKTSLTKGQLAILQDKNLSKDEIRNRLTATFSLEQRNMVQNQQMRIRDTREHFRKSLTGEQRKMLKERIDKIRNSKDRGELKEGPRNQRIDGKGHRNRGN
;
A
#
# COMPACT_ATOMS: atom_id res chain seq x y z
N MET A 1 12.78 8.85 -13.47
CA MET A 1 13.29 8.61 -12.12
C MET A 1 12.12 8.23 -11.21
N LEU A 2 11.90 6.93 -10.95
CA LEU A 2 10.79 6.43 -10.14
C LEU A 2 11.02 6.54 -8.61
N PHE A 3 12.14 7.15 -8.20
CA PHE A 3 12.58 7.19 -6.80
C PHE A 3 12.01 8.36 -5.99
N ASN A 4 11.22 9.23 -6.62
CA ASN A 4 10.70 10.46 -6.01
C ASN A 4 9.18 10.60 -6.17
N VAL A 5 8.45 9.48 -6.14
CA VAL A 5 7.00 9.56 -5.91
C VAL A 5 6.82 9.96 -4.45
N LYS A 6 6.67 11.28 -4.21
CA LYS A 6 6.14 11.76 -2.94
C LYS A 6 4.86 10.96 -2.69
N MET A 7 4.79 10.30 -1.52
CA MET A 7 3.64 9.53 -1.07
C MET A 7 2.47 10.47 -0.69
N VAL A 8 2.22 11.52 -1.48
CA VAL A 8 1.17 12.53 -1.26
C VAL A 8 -0.21 11.88 -1.23
N ALA A 9 -0.41 10.81 -2.02
CA ALA A 9 -1.64 10.00 -1.99
C ALA A 9 -1.81 9.22 -0.67
N GLN A 10 -0.73 8.97 0.07
CA GLN A 10 -0.75 8.26 1.36
C GLN A 10 -0.88 9.24 2.53
N GLU A 11 -0.30 10.44 2.42
CA GLU A 11 -0.41 11.51 3.43
C GLU A 11 -1.84 12.07 3.53
N SER A 12 -2.49 12.36 2.40
CA SER A 12 -3.84 12.95 2.36
C SER A 12 -4.92 12.08 3.02
N ASN A 13 -4.91 10.76 2.80
CA ASN A 13 -5.85 9.84 3.47
C ASN A 13 -5.50 9.62 4.96
N TYR A 14 -4.22 9.70 5.30
CA TYR A 14 -3.75 9.47 6.67
C TYR A 14 -4.16 10.62 7.62
N ASP A 15 -4.09 11.86 7.15
CA ASP A 15 -4.46 13.03 7.95
C ASP A 15 -5.96 13.11 8.23
N LEU A 16 -6.79 12.62 7.31
CA LEU A 16 -8.24 12.50 7.48
C LEU A 16 -8.62 11.48 8.56
N ILE A 17 -7.87 10.37 8.61
CA ILE A 17 -8.08 9.28 9.57
C ILE A 17 -7.55 9.66 10.95
N LYS A 18 -6.39 10.32 11.01
CA LYS A 18 -5.74 10.75 12.26
C LYS A 18 -6.64 11.57 13.16
N LYS A 19 -7.54 12.41 12.62
CA LYS A 19 -8.39 13.29 13.44
C LYS A 19 -9.30 12.52 14.41
N GLU A 20 -9.71 11.31 14.04
CA GLU A 20 -10.65 10.47 14.80
C GLU A 20 -9.95 9.46 15.73
N LEU A 21 -8.62 9.45 15.75
CA LEU A 21 -7.82 8.52 16.53
C LEU A 21 -7.40 9.12 17.87
N THR A 22 -7.32 8.25 18.89
CA THR A 22 -6.77 8.60 20.19
C THR A 22 -5.28 8.93 20.08
N ASN A 23 -4.73 9.65 21.07
CA ASN A 23 -3.31 9.98 21.10
C ASN A 23 -2.42 8.73 21.11
N GLU A 24 -2.87 7.65 21.76
CA GLU A 24 -2.17 6.37 21.77
C GLU A 24 -2.18 5.70 20.39
N GLN A 25 -3.33 5.66 19.71
CA GLN A 25 -3.46 5.15 18.34
C GLN A 25 -2.58 5.95 17.36
N LYS A 26 -2.48 7.28 17.52
CA LYS A 26 -1.60 8.14 16.71
C LYS A 26 -0.12 7.84 16.94
N LYS A 27 0.30 7.69 18.21
CA LYS A 27 1.69 7.33 18.56
C LYS A 27 2.07 5.98 17.97
N LEU A 28 1.16 5.00 18.01
CA LEU A 28 1.36 3.70 17.39
C LEU A 28 1.63 3.84 15.89
N LEU A 29 0.82 4.62 15.17
CA LEU A 29 1.02 4.84 13.73
C LEU A 29 2.32 5.60 13.40
N GLN A 30 2.72 6.56 14.22
CA GLN A 30 3.98 7.29 14.03
C GLN A 30 5.19 6.37 14.18
N LYS A 31 5.24 5.57 15.25
CA LYS A 31 6.29 4.58 15.48
C LYS A 31 6.40 3.60 14.30
N GLU A 32 5.25 3.16 13.79
CA GLU A 32 5.20 2.28 12.64
C GLU A 32 5.73 2.95 11.37
N GLN A 33 5.37 4.21 11.11
CA GLN A 33 5.91 4.98 9.98
C GLN A 33 7.43 5.12 10.03
N GLU A 34 8.01 5.37 11.20
CA GLU A 34 9.46 5.47 11.36
C GLU A 34 10.15 4.14 11.05
N LEU A 35 9.58 3.04 11.53
CA LEU A 35 10.09 1.70 11.24
C LEU A 35 9.94 1.34 9.75
N LEU A 36 8.85 1.74 9.09
CA LEU A 36 8.70 1.61 7.64
C LEU A 36 9.78 2.38 6.87
N LYS A 37 10.10 3.61 7.31
CA LYS A 37 11.14 4.45 6.69
C LYS A 37 12.52 3.80 6.86
N SER A 38 12.86 3.38 8.08
CA SER A 38 14.13 2.70 8.36
C SER A 38 14.29 1.43 7.50
N ASN A 39 13.27 0.57 7.45
CA ASN A 39 13.31 -0.66 6.65
C ASN A 39 13.40 -0.37 5.15
N ARG A 40 12.78 0.72 4.67
CA ARG A 40 12.91 1.15 3.28
C ARG A 40 14.33 1.60 2.95
N GLU A 41 14.96 2.38 3.82
CA GLU A 41 16.35 2.80 3.61
C GLU A 41 17.31 1.61 3.69
N ALA A 42 17.15 0.70 4.66
CA ALA A 42 17.93 -0.53 4.74
C ALA A 42 17.76 -1.43 3.50
N PHE A 43 16.53 -1.56 2.99
CA PHE A 43 16.30 -2.29 1.75
C PHE A 43 16.95 -1.59 0.55
N LYS A 44 16.88 -0.26 0.48
CA LYS A 44 17.49 0.53 -0.60
C LYS A 44 19.01 0.43 -0.61
N THR A 45 19.65 0.45 0.56
CA THR A 45 21.11 0.27 0.67
C THR A 45 21.55 -1.15 0.31
N SER A 46 20.67 -2.13 0.49
CA SER A 46 20.96 -3.52 0.07
C SER A 46 20.93 -3.74 -1.44
N LEU A 47 20.42 -2.79 -2.24
CA LEU A 47 20.27 -2.97 -3.69
C LEU A 47 21.61 -2.89 -4.43
N THR A 48 21.84 -3.84 -5.35
CA THR A 48 23.03 -3.86 -6.19
C THR A 48 22.92 -2.92 -7.39
N LYS A 49 24.05 -2.59 -8.03
CA LYS A 49 24.06 -1.77 -9.25
C LYS A 49 23.20 -2.37 -10.37
N GLY A 50 23.20 -3.69 -10.52
CA GLY A 50 22.36 -4.39 -11.50
C GLY A 50 20.86 -4.25 -11.20
N GLN A 51 20.47 -4.35 -9.93
CA GLN A 51 19.09 -4.14 -9.49
C GLN A 51 18.63 -2.68 -9.69
N LEU A 52 19.53 -1.71 -9.45
CA LEU A 52 19.26 -0.30 -9.70
C LEU A 52 19.07 0.00 -11.19
N ALA A 53 19.80 -0.69 -12.08
CA ALA A 53 19.62 -0.56 -13.53
C ALA A 53 18.23 -1.03 -13.97
N ILE A 54 17.74 -2.17 -13.44
CA ILE A 54 16.37 -2.66 -13.70
C ILE A 54 15.31 -1.61 -13.31
N LEU A 55 15.53 -0.90 -12.20
CA LEU A 55 14.62 0.13 -11.71
C LEU A 55 14.65 1.44 -12.54
N GLN A 56 15.72 1.69 -13.28
CA GLN A 56 15.90 2.89 -14.09
C GLN A 56 15.45 2.70 -15.55
N ASP A 57 15.25 1.44 -15.96
CA ASP A 57 14.81 1.10 -17.30
C ASP A 57 13.41 1.67 -17.58
N LYS A 58 13.32 2.57 -18.56
CA LYS A 58 12.07 3.23 -18.97
C LYS A 58 11.26 2.40 -19.97
N ASN A 59 11.86 1.37 -20.56
CA ASN A 59 11.24 0.56 -21.59
C ASN A 59 10.40 -0.58 -21.00
N LEU A 60 10.56 -0.85 -19.70
CA LEU A 60 9.81 -1.89 -18.99
C LEU A 60 8.57 -1.31 -18.32
N SER A 61 7.48 -2.07 -18.37
CA SER A 61 6.29 -1.81 -17.56
C SER A 61 6.60 -2.00 -16.07
N LYS A 62 5.77 -1.42 -15.20
CA LYS A 62 5.93 -1.54 -13.74
C LYS A 62 5.90 -2.99 -13.26
N ASP A 63 5.08 -3.82 -13.89
CA ASP A 63 4.95 -5.23 -13.53
C ASP A 63 6.18 -6.03 -14.00
N GLU A 64 6.73 -5.71 -15.17
CA GLU A 64 7.97 -6.32 -15.64
C GLU A 64 9.17 -5.93 -14.78
N ILE A 65 9.30 -4.64 -14.42
CA ILE A 65 10.32 -4.17 -13.48
C ILE A 65 10.20 -4.94 -12.17
N ARG A 66 8.98 -5.10 -11.63
CA ARG A 66 8.74 -5.84 -10.40
C ARG A 66 9.18 -7.29 -10.54
N ASN A 67 8.74 -7.99 -11.57
CA ASN A 67 9.06 -9.41 -11.77
C ASN A 67 10.56 -9.63 -11.92
N ARG A 68 11.22 -8.85 -12.79
CA ARG A 68 12.67 -8.93 -12.99
C ARG A 68 13.44 -8.60 -11.72
N LEU A 69 13.06 -7.53 -11.03
CA LEU A 69 13.71 -7.16 -9.78
C LEU A 69 13.57 -8.25 -8.71
N THR A 70 12.37 -8.80 -8.53
CA THR A 70 12.14 -9.87 -7.53
C THR A 70 12.91 -11.15 -7.84
N ALA A 71 13.11 -11.48 -9.12
CA ALA A 71 13.92 -12.62 -9.51
C ALA A 71 15.39 -12.45 -9.08
N THR A 72 15.90 -11.22 -9.10
CA THR A 72 17.28 -10.90 -8.72
C THR A 72 17.54 -10.76 -7.22
N PHE A 73 16.53 -10.93 -6.36
CA PHE A 73 16.72 -10.76 -4.92
C PHE A 73 17.57 -11.87 -4.29
N SER A 74 18.56 -11.46 -3.50
CA SER A 74 19.32 -12.34 -2.61
C SER A 74 18.42 -12.93 -1.51
N LEU A 75 18.90 -13.97 -0.83
CA LEU A 75 18.19 -14.56 0.31
C LEU A 75 17.89 -13.52 1.39
N GLU A 76 18.87 -12.67 1.72
CA GLU A 76 18.71 -11.59 2.69
C GLU A 76 17.64 -10.58 2.27
N GLN A 77 17.66 -10.15 1.01
CA GLN A 77 16.66 -9.22 0.46
C GLN A 77 15.25 -9.82 0.48
N ARG A 78 15.12 -11.12 0.16
CA ARG A 78 13.84 -11.85 0.25
C ARG A 78 13.34 -11.89 1.69
N ASN A 79 14.21 -12.22 2.65
CA ASN A 79 13.88 -12.25 4.06
C ASN A 79 13.46 -10.88 4.58
N MET A 80 14.17 -9.81 4.21
CA MET A 80 13.78 -8.43 4.55
C MET A 80 12.37 -8.10 4.06
N VAL A 81 12.04 -8.44 2.81
CA VAL A 81 10.71 -8.19 2.23
C VAL A 81 9.63 -9.04 2.91
N GLN A 82 9.88 -10.32 3.16
CA GLN A 82 8.92 -11.22 3.80
C GLN A 82 8.63 -10.82 5.26
N ASN A 83 9.68 -10.56 6.05
CA ASN A 83 9.54 -10.09 7.42
C ASN A 83 8.75 -8.79 7.47
N GLN A 84 9.01 -7.89 6.53
CA GLN A 84 8.28 -6.65 6.42
C GLN A 84 6.80 -6.85 6.07
N GLN A 85 6.48 -7.79 5.19
CA GLN A 85 5.09 -8.13 4.86
C GLN A 85 4.34 -8.70 6.06
N MET A 86 4.95 -9.62 6.81
CA MET A 86 4.35 -10.19 8.02
C MET A 86 4.10 -9.10 9.05
N ARG A 87 5.12 -8.29 9.34
CA ARG A 87 5.01 -7.17 10.29
C ARG A 87 3.91 -6.19 9.90
N ILE A 88 3.78 -5.79 8.64
CA ILE A 88 2.70 -4.92 8.18
C ILE A 88 1.32 -5.56 8.41
N ARG A 89 1.18 -6.87 8.20
CA ARG A 89 -0.09 -7.58 8.47
C ARG A 89 -0.41 -7.53 9.96
N ASP A 90 0.56 -7.87 10.81
CA ASP A 90 0.36 -7.89 12.26
C ASP A 90 0.04 -6.50 12.80
N THR A 91 0.80 -5.48 12.40
CA THR A 91 0.53 -4.08 12.75
C THR A 91 -0.87 -3.64 12.32
N ARG A 92 -1.32 -4.03 11.13
CA ARG A 92 -2.69 -3.72 10.67
C ARG A 92 -3.74 -4.40 11.52
N GLU A 93 -3.54 -5.65 11.91
CA GLU A 93 -4.45 -6.38 12.78
C GLU A 93 -4.50 -5.78 14.19
N HIS A 94 -3.35 -5.46 14.78
CA HIS A 94 -3.28 -4.78 16.07
C HIS A 94 -3.97 -3.41 16.03
N PHE A 95 -3.74 -2.63 14.98
CA PHE A 95 -4.41 -1.35 14.80
C PHE A 95 -5.93 -1.51 14.61
N ARG A 96 -6.38 -2.51 13.85
CA ARG A 96 -7.83 -2.80 13.72
C ARG A 96 -8.46 -3.15 15.07
N LYS A 97 -7.77 -3.94 15.89
CA LYS A 97 -8.23 -4.32 17.23
C LYS A 97 -8.30 -3.13 18.18
N SER A 98 -7.41 -2.14 18.04
CA SER A 98 -7.44 -0.94 18.88
C SER A 98 -8.54 0.06 18.52
N LEU A 99 -9.17 -0.06 17.35
CA LEU A 99 -10.28 0.79 16.93
C LEU A 99 -11.60 0.36 17.56
N THR A 100 -12.37 1.33 18.06
CA THR A 100 -13.74 1.13 18.54
C THR A 100 -14.70 0.81 17.39
N GLY A 101 -15.88 0.25 17.68
CA GLY A 101 -16.90 -0.04 16.68
C GLY A 101 -17.33 1.21 15.89
N GLU A 102 -17.48 2.34 16.58
CA GLU A 102 -17.81 3.63 15.99
C GLU A 102 -16.70 4.15 15.08
N GLN A 103 -15.44 4.09 15.53
CA GLN A 103 -14.28 4.45 14.72
C GLN A 103 -14.20 3.59 13.44
N ARG A 104 -14.45 2.28 13.53
CA ARG A 104 -14.48 1.40 12.34
C ARG A 104 -15.58 1.77 11.36
N LYS A 105 -16.79 2.09 11.85
CA LYS A 105 -17.91 2.51 11.01
C LYS A 105 -17.60 3.82 10.30
N MET A 106 -17.11 4.82 11.03
CA MET A 106 -16.68 6.11 10.47
C MET A 106 -15.56 5.96 9.43
N LEU A 107 -14.55 5.14 9.70
CA LEU A 107 -13.46 4.90 8.75
C LEU A 107 -13.96 4.22 7.49
N LYS A 108 -14.85 3.24 7.61
CA LYS A 108 -15.47 2.57 6.47
C LYS A 108 -16.26 3.56 5.61
N GLU A 109 -17.10 4.37 6.22
CA GLU A 109 -17.89 5.38 5.51
C GLU A 109 -17.01 6.42 4.81
N ARG A 110 -15.90 6.87 5.43
CA ARG A 110 -14.95 7.79 4.80
C ARG A 110 -14.23 7.13 3.62
N ILE A 111 -13.80 5.87 3.74
CA ILE A 111 -13.16 5.12 2.65
C ILE A 111 -14.15 4.93 1.49
N ASP A 112 -15.39 4.54 1.78
CA ASP A 112 -16.43 4.36 0.77
C ASP A 112 -16.78 5.69 0.10
N LYS A 113 -16.86 6.79 0.87
CA LYS A 113 -17.02 8.15 0.32
C LYS A 113 -15.86 8.52 -0.59
N ILE A 114 -14.61 8.37 -0.19
CA ILE A 114 -13.44 8.67 -1.05
C ILE A 114 -13.45 7.80 -2.32
N ARG A 115 -13.85 6.54 -2.22
CA ARG A 115 -13.96 5.62 -3.36
C ARG A 115 -15.08 6.04 -4.32
N ASN A 116 -16.18 6.59 -3.81
CA ASN A 116 -17.35 7.00 -4.58
C ASN A 116 -17.30 8.47 -5.04
N SER A 117 -16.57 9.33 -4.32
CA SER A 117 -16.42 10.77 -4.57
C SER A 117 -15.20 11.09 -5.41
N LYS A 118 -14.32 10.12 -5.67
CA LYS A 118 -13.44 10.19 -6.83
C LYS A 118 -14.32 10.20 -8.07
N ASP A 119 -14.71 11.41 -8.44
CA ASP A 119 -14.68 11.86 -9.82
C ASP A 119 -13.55 11.10 -10.51
N ARG A 120 -13.96 10.15 -11.36
CA ARG A 120 -13.07 9.24 -12.05
C ARG A 120 -12.35 10.07 -13.09
N GLY A 121 -11.33 10.82 -12.66
CA GLY A 121 -10.39 11.48 -13.55
C GLY A 121 -10.11 10.56 -14.73
N GLU A 122 -10.72 10.91 -15.86
CA GLU A 122 -10.53 10.34 -17.18
C GLU A 122 -10.43 8.80 -17.28
N LEU A 123 -11.42 8.09 -16.73
CA LEU A 123 -11.87 6.83 -17.36
C LEU A 123 -13.21 7.04 -18.05
N LYS A 124 -13.35 8.17 -18.76
CA LYS A 124 -14.52 8.51 -19.57
C LYS A 124 -14.51 7.84 -20.95
N GLU A 125 -13.43 7.15 -21.33
CA GLU A 125 -13.25 6.52 -22.66
C GLU A 125 -12.71 5.08 -22.61
N GLY A 126 -12.80 4.39 -21.46
CA GLY A 126 -12.48 2.96 -21.37
C GLY A 126 -13.76 2.15 -21.23
N PRO A 127 -14.06 1.16 -22.11
CA PRO A 127 -15.31 0.42 -22.03
C PRO A 127 -15.41 -0.26 -20.67
N ARG A 128 -16.41 0.17 -19.90
CA ARG A 128 -16.90 -0.56 -18.75
C ARG A 128 -17.41 -1.87 -19.32
N ASN A 129 -16.67 -2.96 -19.14
CA ASN A 129 -17.21 -4.29 -19.38
C ASN A 129 -18.25 -4.55 -18.27
N GLN A 130 -19.42 -3.93 -18.46
CA GLN A 130 -20.60 -4.07 -17.66
C GLN A 130 -21.14 -5.44 -18.03
N ARG A 131 -20.68 -6.47 -17.33
CA ARG A 131 -21.32 -7.79 -17.42
C ARG A 131 -22.78 -7.59 -17.00
N ILE A 132 -23.68 -7.95 -17.90
CA ILE A 132 -25.13 -7.71 -17.91
C ILE A 132 -25.83 -8.41 -16.73
N ASP A 133 -25.10 -9.25 -16.00
CA ASP A 133 -25.64 -10.32 -15.18
C ASP A 133 -25.54 -10.10 -13.66
N GLY A 134 -25.09 -8.93 -13.19
CA GLY A 134 -25.36 -8.43 -11.83
C GLY A 134 -24.88 -9.28 -10.63
N LYS A 135 -24.26 -10.45 -10.85
CA LYS A 135 -23.85 -11.38 -9.80
C LYS A 135 -22.35 -11.26 -9.56
N GLY A 136 -21.98 -10.54 -8.51
CA GLY A 136 -20.64 -10.59 -7.95
C GLY A 136 -20.37 -11.96 -7.33
N HIS A 137 -19.69 -12.85 -8.06
CA HIS A 137 -19.13 -14.05 -7.45
C HIS A 137 -18.05 -13.64 -6.44
N ARG A 138 -18.37 -13.78 -5.15
CA ARG A 138 -17.34 -13.86 -4.10
C ARG A 138 -16.63 -15.19 -4.31
N ASN A 139 -15.36 -15.15 -4.69
CA ASN A 139 -14.52 -16.32 -4.71
C ASN A 139 -14.33 -16.77 -3.24
N ARG A 140 -15.18 -17.68 -2.77
CA ARG A 140 -14.96 -18.42 -1.53
C ARG A 140 -13.98 -19.52 -1.90
N GLY A 141 -12.68 -19.22 -1.77
CA GLY A 141 -11.65 -20.23 -1.81
C GLY A 141 -11.87 -21.22 -0.68
N ASN A 142 -11.89 -22.50 -1.08
CA ASN A 142 -11.96 -23.67 -0.21
C ASN A 142 -10.66 -23.84 0.58
#